data_AF-A0A418QC04-F1
#
_entry.id   AF-A0A418QC04-F1
#
_cell.length_a   1.000
_cell.length_b   1.000
_cell.length_c   1.000
_cell.angle_alpha   90.00
_cell.angle_beta   90.00
_cell.angle_gamma   90.00
#
_symmetry.space_group_name_H-M   'P 1'
#
loop_
_entity.id
_entity.type
_entity.pdbx_description
1 polymer ?
#
loop_
_entity_poly.entity_id
_entity_poly.type
_entity_poly.pdbx_seq_one_letter_code
_entity_poly.pdbx_strand_id
1 'polypeptide(L)'
;MITATELFRPLVACTNAREPGRRDQLMGGVLREMSHGWGAPLPTHDPAWAHVSSLIPSRHRPLRPEPAPASGALHLRLTLQVDAALTGQTVLVRYPLGGVDTALIGMLSEHRPAALHISRAGYLDHDRAVPDFLRAYDGMRTMNLSHEDAHHLLHRYPAAPLLAAVISTYRARLWGPAALSRLHDELAAALAPEEGALYCAPLTEPCCAGAPVP
;
A
#
# COMPACT_ATOMS: atom_id res chain seq x y z
N MET A 1 0.29 -8.96 -14.34
CA MET A 1 0.55 -8.47 -12.97
C MET A 1 1.42 -7.24 -13.11
N ILE A 2 1.08 -6.10 -12.49
CA ILE A 2 1.93 -4.90 -12.56
C ILE A 2 3.09 -5.08 -11.57
N THR A 3 4.31 -4.93 -12.07
CA THR A 3 5.54 -5.08 -11.29
C THR A 3 5.84 -3.83 -10.46
N ALA A 4 6.68 -3.98 -9.45
CA ALA A 4 7.24 -2.84 -8.71
C ALA A 4 7.88 -1.83 -9.69
N THR A 5 8.73 -2.30 -10.61
CA THR A 5 9.43 -1.46 -11.60
C THR A 5 8.47 -0.61 -12.44
N GLU A 6 7.32 -1.15 -12.85
CA GLU A 6 6.28 -0.42 -13.59
C GLU A 6 5.55 0.62 -12.72
N LEU A 7 5.35 0.35 -11.43
CA LEU A 7 4.85 1.33 -10.45
C LEU A 7 5.83 2.48 -10.20
N PHE A 8 7.13 2.17 -10.12
CA PHE A 8 8.18 3.15 -9.84
C PHE A 8 8.50 4.05 -11.04
N ARG A 9 8.44 3.52 -12.26
CA ARG A 9 8.88 4.21 -13.50
C ARG A 9 8.39 5.67 -13.64
N PRO A 10 7.10 6.01 -13.46
CA PRO A 10 6.65 7.39 -13.55
C PRO A 10 7.16 8.27 -12.39
N LEU A 11 7.29 7.72 -11.18
CA LEU A 11 7.83 8.44 -10.01
C LEU A 11 9.33 8.76 -10.17
N VAL A 12 10.11 7.83 -10.73
CA VAL A 12 11.52 8.08 -11.11
C VAL A 12 11.59 9.19 -12.16
N ALA A 13 10.74 9.17 -13.18
CA ALA A 13 10.77 10.18 -14.25
C ALA A 13 10.54 11.61 -13.73
N CYS A 14 9.78 11.79 -12.64
CA CYS A 14 9.60 13.09 -11.99
C CYS A 14 10.90 13.69 -11.43
N THR A 15 11.89 12.88 -11.02
CA THR A 15 13.12 13.42 -10.39
C THR A 15 14.01 14.19 -11.35
N ASN A 16 13.80 14.05 -12.66
CA ASN A 16 14.44 14.87 -13.70
C ASN A 16 14.08 16.36 -13.59
N ALA A 17 12.99 16.72 -12.92
CA ALA A 17 12.70 18.10 -12.56
C ALA A 17 13.72 18.61 -11.53
N ARG A 18 14.54 19.59 -11.92
CA ARG A 18 15.58 20.21 -11.06
C ARG A 18 14.97 20.97 -9.88
N GLU A 19 13.88 21.69 -10.12
CA GLU A 19 13.14 22.48 -9.13
C GLU A 19 12.34 21.58 -8.16
N PRO A 20 12.51 21.72 -6.83
CA PRO A 20 11.80 20.89 -5.85
C PRO A 20 10.27 21.01 -5.93
N GLY A 21 9.72 22.23 -6.01
CA GLY A 21 8.27 22.43 -6.06
C GLY A 21 7.61 21.83 -7.32
N ARG A 22 8.32 21.89 -8.45
CA ARG A 22 7.92 21.26 -9.72
C ARG A 22 7.98 19.73 -9.63
N ARG A 23 9.02 19.17 -8.99
CA ARG A 23 9.12 17.74 -8.71
C ARG A 23 7.97 17.25 -7.85
N ASP A 24 7.65 17.96 -6.76
CA ASP A 24 6.51 17.63 -5.88
C ASP A 24 5.18 17.68 -6.64
N GLN A 25 4.96 18.67 -7.52
CA GLN A 25 3.79 18.73 -8.40
C GLN A 25 3.69 17.54 -9.36
N LEU A 26 4.81 17.14 -9.98
CA LEU A 26 4.86 15.99 -10.90
C LEU A 26 4.64 14.66 -10.16
N MET A 27 5.32 14.42 -9.04
CA MET A 27 5.13 13.20 -8.22
C MET A 27 3.71 13.11 -7.66
N GLY A 28 3.18 14.22 -7.14
CA GLY A 28 1.78 14.31 -6.71
C GLY A 28 0.79 14.19 -7.87
N GLY A 29 1.17 14.58 -9.09
CA GLY A 29 0.41 14.33 -10.31
C GLY A 29 0.36 12.83 -10.67
N VAL A 30 1.51 12.16 -10.68
CA VAL A 30 1.63 10.71 -10.94
C VAL A 30 0.76 9.91 -10.00
N LEU A 31 0.88 10.18 -8.69
CA LEU A 31 0.11 9.46 -7.67
C LEU A 31 -1.39 9.67 -7.83
N ARG A 32 -1.84 10.90 -8.20
CA ARG A 32 -3.25 11.21 -8.49
C ARG A 32 -3.80 10.55 -9.76
N GLU A 33 -3.00 10.48 -10.84
CA GLU A 33 -3.41 9.79 -12.07
C GLU A 33 -3.49 8.28 -11.85
N MET A 34 -2.53 7.70 -11.11
CA MET A 34 -2.52 6.30 -10.69
C MET A 34 -3.71 5.95 -9.79
N SER A 35 -4.14 6.88 -8.93
CA SER A 35 -5.28 6.71 -8.02
C SER A 35 -6.64 7.08 -8.62
N HIS A 36 -6.64 7.76 -9.77
CA HIS A 36 -7.82 8.28 -10.48
C HIS A 36 -8.55 9.43 -9.75
N GLY A 37 -7.85 10.19 -8.89
CA GLY A 37 -8.44 11.23 -8.04
C GLY A 37 -9.18 12.33 -8.82
N TRP A 38 -10.48 12.49 -8.57
CA TRP A 38 -11.32 13.52 -9.22
C TRP A 38 -11.09 14.89 -8.55
N GLY A 39 -10.93 15.94 -9.37
CA GLY A 39 -11.15 17.33 -8.95
C GLY A 39 -9.93 18.19 -8.60
N ALA A 40 -8.72 17.63 -8.51
CA ALA A 40 -7.49 18.43 -8.34
C ALA A 40 -6.78 18.60 -9.70
N PRO A 41 -6.30 19.81 -10.06
CA PRO A 41 -5.65 20.03 -11.36
C PRO A 41 -4.38 19.16 -11.49
N LEU A 42 -4.34 18.35 -12.55
CA LEU A 42 -3.13 17.69 -13.01
C LEU A 42 -2.14 18.76 -13.51
N PRO A 43 -0.82 18.51 -13.47
CA PRO A 43 0.19 19.44 -13.98
C PRO A 43 0.26 19.42 -15.52
N THR A 44 -0.88 19.54 -16.21
CA THR A 44 -0.98 19.52 -17.69
C THR A 44 -0.25 20.65 -18.38
N HIS A 45 0.09 21.73 -17.65
CA HIS A 45 0.92 22.82 -18.13
C HIS A 45 2.44 22.57 -17.99
N ASP A 46 2.85 21.48 -17.32
CA ASP A 46 4.26 21.11 -17.22
C ASP A 46 4.70 20.30 -18.47
N PRO A 47 5.71 20.73 -19.24
CA PRO A 47 6.15 20.01 -20.44
C PRO A 47 6.72 18.61 -20.15
N ALA A 48 7.12 18.30 -18.92
CA ALA A 48 7.54 16.96 -18.52
C ALA A 48 6.35 16.02 -18.25
N TRP A 49 5.15 16.55 -18.01
CA TRP A 49 3.96 15.76 -17.66
C TRP A 49 3.56 14.78 -18.78
N ALA A 50 3.69 15.17 -20.05
CA ALA A 50 3.35 14.30 -21.18
C ALA A 50 4.22 13.02 -21.21
N HIS A 51 5.52 13.14 -20.93
CA HIS A 51 6.40 11.99 -20.81
C HIS A 51 6.09 11.16 -19.55
N VAL A 52 6.00 11.82 -18.40
CA VAL A 52 5.74 11.17 -17.09
C VAL A 52 4.42 10.39 -17.09
N SER A 53 3.34 10.97 -17.63
CA SER A 53 2.01 10.32 -17.69
C SER A 53 1.98 9.12 -18.65
N SER A 54 2.74 9.14 -19.74
CA SER A 54 2.89 7.97 -20.64
C SER A 54 3.51 6.74 -19.97
N LEU A 55 4.21 6.92 -18.84
CA LEU A 55 4.82 5.83 -18.07
C LEU A 55 3.86 5.24 -17.03
N ILE A 56 2.64 5.78 -16.90
CA ILE A 56 1.65 5.34 -15.91
C ILE A 56 0.84 4.14 -16.44
N PRO A 57 0.81 2.99 -15.74
CA PRO A 57 0.07 1.80 -16.19
C PRO A 57 -1.43 2.05 -16.40
N SER A 58 -1.93 1.74 -17.61
CA SER A 58 -3.30 2.06 -18.02
C SER A 58 -4.38 1.10 -17.51
N ARG A 59 -5.33 1.68 -16.75
CA ARG A 59 -6.76 1.35 -16.49
C ARG A 59 -7.31 -0.10 -16.58
N HIS A 60 -8.03 -0.47 -15.52
CA HIS A 60 -9.46 -0.80 -15.59
C HIS A 60 -10.25 0.03 -14.54
N ARG A 61 -11.56 0.20 -14.77
CA ARG A 61 -12.59 0.98 -14.01
C ARG A 61 -13.63 -0.05 -13.51
N PRO A 62 -14.31 0.03 -12.32
CA PRO A 62 -14.98 1.21 -11.70
C PRO A 62 -14.33 1.74 -10.38
N LEU A 63 -14.96 2.50 -9.46
CA LEU A 63 -16.39 2.85 -9.27
C LEU A 63 -16.72 4.33 -8.93
N ARG A 64 -16.82 4.72 -7.64
CA ARG A 64 -17.37 6.00 -7.13
C ARG A 64 -16.73 6.37 -5.76
N PRO A 65 -16.50 7.66 -5.45
CA PRO A 65 -15.96 8.10 -4.15
C PRO A 65 -16.89 7.77 -2.97
N GLU A 66 -16.29 7.35 -1.84
CA GLU A 66 -16.91 7.27 -0.51
C GLU A 66 -16.29 8.33 0.43
N PRO A 67 -17.02 8.78 1.48
CA PRO A 67 -16.57 9.86 2.36
C PRO A 67 -15.28 9.52 3.13
N ALA A 68 -14.42 10.52 3.31
CA ALA A 68 -13.15 10.38 3.99
C ALA A 68 -13.31 10.18 5.51
N PRO A 69 -12.75 9.10 6.10
CA PRO A 69 -12.72 8.91 7.55
C PRO A 69 -11.64 9.74 8.24
N ALA A 70 -11.53 9.61 9.58
CA ALA A 70 -10.56 10.32 10.40
C ALA A 70 -9.10 9.90 10.15
N SER A 71 -8.16 10.76 10.54
CA SER A 71 -6.72 10.50 10.43
C SER A 71 -6.28 9.35 11.33
N GLY A 72 -5.41 8.46 10.82
CA GLY A 72 -4.77 7.38 11.60
C GLY A 72 -5.43 6.00 11.52
N ALA A 73 -6.50 5.84 10.74
CA ALA A 73 -7.13 4.53 10.50
C ALA A 73 -7.54 4.31 9.05
N LEU A 74 -7.53 3.03 8.66
CA LEU A 74 -8.01 2.51 7.39
C LEU A 74 -9.40 1.90 7.61
N HIS A 75 -10.40 2.43 6.92
CA HIS A 75 -11.71 1.79 6.85
C HIS A 75 -11.77 0.95 5.57
N LEU A 76 -12.11 -0.33 5.69
CA LEU A 76 -12.32 -1.24 4.56
C LEU A 76 -13.75 -1.76 4.57
N ARG A 77 -14.52 -1.49 3.50
CA ARG A 77 -15.76 -2.22 3.22
C ARG A 77 -15.39 -3.48 2.44
N LEU A 78 -15.70 -4.63 3.01
CA LEU A 78 -15.44 -5.95 2.45
C LEU A 78 -16.68 -6.45 1.72
N THR A 79 -16.50 -7.18 0.62
CA THR A 79 -17.59 -7.80 -0.15
C THR A 79 -18.20 -9.03 0.55
N LEU A 80 -17.59 -9.50 1.63
CA LEU A 80 -18.08 -10.59 2.46
C LEU A 80 -19.07 -10.10 3.54
N GLN A 81 -19.86 -11.03 4.06
CA GLN A 81 -20.72 -10.80 5.22
C GLN A 81 -20.08 -11.47 6.44
N VAL A 82 -20.12 -10.79 7.58
CA VAL A 82 -19.70 -11.32 8.89
C VAL A 82 -20.94 -11.54 9.75
N ASP A 83 -20.86 -12.40 10.76
CA ASP A 83 -21.91 -12.54 11.76
C ASP A 83 -22.18 -11.18 12.44
N ALA A 84 -23.46 -10.81 12.55
CA ALA A 84 -23.88 -9.59 13.22
C ALA A 84 -23.46 -9.58 14.71
N ALA A 85 -23.35 -10.73 15.35
CA ALA A 85 -22.89 -10.88 16.74
C ALA A 85 -21.44 -10.40 16.97
N LEU A 86 -20.64 -10.28 15.90
CA LEU A 86 -19.27 -9.78 15.96
C LEU A 86 -19.17 -8.25 15.77
N THR A 87 -20.30 -7.55 15.60
CA THR A 87 -20.30 -6.08 15.45
C THR A 87 -19.81 -5.43 16.76
N GLY A 88 -18.85 -4.50 16.64
CA GLY A 88 -18.15 -3.87 17.76
C GLY A 88 -16.96 -4.68 18.30
N GLN A 89 -16.72 -5.90 17.81
CA GLN A 89 -15.58 -6.72 18.21
C GLN A 89 -14.38 -6.53 17.27
N THR A 90 -13.17 -6.72 17.80
CA THR A 90 -11.97 -6.91 16.96
C THR A 90 -12.01 -8.32 16.37
N VAL A 91 -11.91 -8.42 15.04
CA VAL A 91 -11.97 -9.66 14.29
C VAL A 91 -10.73 -9.83 13.41
N LEU A 92 -10.37 -11.09 13.17
CA LEU A 92 -9.39 -11.49 12.17
C LEU A 92 -10.12 -12.02 10.93
N VAL A 93 -9.94 -11.37 9.78
CA VAL A 93 -10.59 -11.72 8.51
C VAL A 93 -9.53 -11.87 7.41
N ARG A 94 -9.64 -12.90 6.57
CA ARG A 94 -8.81 -13.01 5.35
C ARG A 94 -9.54 -12.35 4.17
N TYR A 95 -8.85 -11.46 3.47
CA TYR A 95 -9.43 -10.69 2.36
C TYR A 95 -8.37 -10.35 1.30
N PRO A 96 -8.69 -10.44 0.00
CA PRO A 96 -7.76 -10.09 -1.07
C PRO A 96 -7.53 -8.57 -1.15
N LEU A 97 -6.33 -8.11 -0.78
CA LEU A 97 -5.84 -6.75 -1.04
C LEU A 97 -4.73 -6.78 -2.07
N GLY A 98 -4.80 -5.93 -3.10
CA GLY A 98 -3.78 -5.89 -4.15
C GLY A 98 -3.64 -7.19 -4.96
N GLY A 99 -4.68 -8.04 -4.95
CA GLY A 99 -4.64 -9.40 -5.50
C GLY A 99 -3.99 -10.45 -4.60
N VAL A 100 -3.60 -10.11 -3.36
CA VAL A 100 -2.96 -11.01 -2.38
C VAL A 100 -3.92 -11.27 -1.22
N ASP A 101 -4.17 -12.54 -0.90
CA ASP A 101 -4.97 -12.92 0.26
C ASP A 101 -4.28 -12.50 1.57
N THR A 102 -4.86 -11.50 2.24
CA THR A 102 -4.23 -10.75 3.33
C THR A 102 -5.02 -10.94 4.63
N ALA A 103 -4.32 -11.22 5.72
CA ALA A 103 -4.90 -11.26 7.05
C ALA A 103 -5.13 -9.84 7.59
N LEU A 104 -6.38 -9.51 7.91
CA LEU A 104 -6.81 -8.22 8.42
C LEU A 104 -7.29 -8.36 9.87
N ILE A 105 -6.62 -7.68 10.78
CA ILE A 105 -7.10 -7.43 12.14
C ILE A 105 -7.75 -6.05 12.17
N GLY A 106 -8.98 -5.96 12.65
CA GLY A 106 -9.71 -4.70 12.78
C GLY A 106 -11.05 -4.85 13.52
N MET A 107 -11.59 -3.73 13.99
CA MET A 107 -12.90 -3.69 14.66
C MET A 107 -14.02 -3.70 13.62
N LEU A 108 -14.99 -4.60 13.73
CA LEU A 108 -16.13 -4.68 12.83
C LEU A 108 -17.16 -3.58 13.17
N SER A 109 -17.34 -2.58 12.30
CA SER A 109 -18.32 -1.50 12.50
C SER A 109 -19.68 -1.77 11.83
N GLU A 110 -19.68 -2.50 10.71
CA GLU A 110 -20.88 -2.95 10.01
C GLU A 110 -20.70 -4.43 9.64
N HIS A 111 -21.78 -5.21 9.55
CA HIS A 111 -21.70 -6.65 9.24
C HIS A 111 -22.19 -7.01 7.81
N ARG A 112 -22.96 -6.13 7.15
CA ARG A 112 -23.55 -6.34 5.81
C ARG A 112 -23.68 -5.02 5.00
N PRO A 113 -22.82 -4.77 4.00
CA PRO A 113 -21.52 -5.41 3.79
C PRO A 113 -20.63 -5.24 5.04
N ALA A 114 -19.68 -6.14 5.25
CA ALA A 114 -18.81 -6.01 6.43
C ALA A 114 -17.91 -4.77 6.30
N ALA A 115 -17.82 -3.95 7.35
CA ALA A 115 -16.92 -2.81 7.40
C ALA A 115 -15.94 -2.99 8.57
N LEU A 116 -14.64 -2.98 8.27
CA LEU A 116 -13.57 -3.04 9.26
C LEU A 116 -12.93 -1.68 9.46
N HIS A 117 -12.76 -1.29 10.73
CA HIS A 117 -11.92 -0.21 11.17
C HIS A 117 -10.55 -0.77 11.60
N ILE A 118 -9.53 -0.49 10.80
CA ILE A 118 -8.17 -1.05 10.94
C ILE A 118 -7.22 0.07 11.38
N SER A 119 -6.54 -0.12 12.51
CA SER A 119 -5.60 0.85 13.09
C SER A 119 -4.29 0.17 13.48
N ARG A 120 -3.22 0.95 13.65
CA ARG A 120 -1.92 0.42 14.10
C ARG A 120 -2.01 -0.17 15.51
N ALA A 121 -2.76 0.49 16.40
CA ALA A 121 -2.98 0.04 17.77
C ALA A 121 -3.54 -1.38 17.80
N GLY A 122 -4.58 -1.68 16.99
CA GLY A 122 -5.18 -3.01 16.95
C GLY A 122 -4.25 -4.16 16.53
N TYR A 123 -3.11 -3.90 15.87
CA TYR A 123 -2.09 -4.94 15.67
C TYR A 123 -1.15 -5.07 16.89
N LEU A 124 -0.76 -3.93 17.48
CA LEU A 124 0.10 -3.90 18.66
C LEU A 124 -0.58 -4.49 19.90
N ASP A 125 -1.87 -4.22 20.10
CA ASP A 125 -2.72 -4.76 21.17
C ASP A 125 -2.93 -6.29 21.06
N HIS A 126 -2.49 -6.89 19.95
CA HIS A 126 -2.54 -8.33 19.68
C HIS A 126 -1.15 -8.93 19.38
N ASP A 127 -0.07 -8.25 19.80
CA ASP A 127 1.34 -8.67 19.62
C ASP A 127 1.71 -9.00 18.16
N ARG A 128 1.08 -8.31 17.19
CA ARG A 128 1.37 -8.45 15.75
C ARG A 128 2.15 -7.25 15.22
N ALA A 129 3.08 -7.54 14.33
CA ALA A 129 3.74 -6.51 13.53
C ALA A 129 2.71 -5.76 12.66
N VAL A 130 2.86 -4.44 12.56
CA VAL A 130 2.00 -3.60 11.69
C VAL A 130 2.24 -4.00 10.23
N PRO A 131 1.22 -4.45 9.49
CA PRO A 131 1.40 -5.02 8.16
C PRO A 131 1.71 -3.95 7.11
N ASP A 132 2.38 -4.36 6.03
CA ASP A 132 2.87 -3.43 4.99
C ASP A 132 1.77 -2.64 4.30
N PHE A 133 0.55 -3.18 4.18
CA PHE A 133 -0.57 -2.46 3.57
C PHE A 133 -0.96 -1.23 4.42
N LEU A 134 -0.96 -1.37 5.74
CA LEU A 134 -1.30 -0.29 6.67
C LEU A 134 -0.14 0.72 6.76
N ARG A 135 1.11 0.25 6.73
CA ARG A 135 2.30 1.11 6.63
C ARG A 135 2.31 1.92 5.32
N ALA A 136 1.92 1.30 4.20
CA ALA A 136 1.82 1.97 2.90
C ALA A 136 0.71 3.02 2.91
N TYR A 137 -0.46 2.68 3.46
CA TYR A 137 -1.58 3.61 3.65
C TYR A 137 -1.18 4.86 4.44
N ASP A 138 -0.60 4.67 5.63
CA ASP A 138 -0.18 5.77 6.51
C ASP A 138 0.84 6.68 5.82
N GLY A 139 1.80 6.10 5.09
CA GLY A 139 2.78 6.86 4.33
C GLY A 139 2.18 7.59 3.12
N MET A 140 1.21 6.99 2.41
CA MET A 140 0.44 7.68 1.36
C MET A 140 -0.33 8.89 1.93
N ARG A 141 -1.00 8.72 3.06
CA ARG A 141 -1.70 9.82 3.76
C ARG A 141 -0.73 10.91 4.22
N THR A 142 0.48 10.54 4.68
CA THR A 142 1.56 11.47 5.04
C THR A 142 2.13 12.22 3.81
N MET A 143 2.02 11.65 2.62
CA MET A 143 2.34 12.30 1.33
C MET A 143 1.16 13.10 0.74
N ASN A 144 0.12 13.37 1.54
CA ASN A 144 -1.08 14.13 1.16
C ASN A 144 -1.96 13.48 0.08
N LEU A 145 -1.85 12.17 -0.19
CA LEU A 145 -2.85 11.45 -0.99
C LEU A 145 -4.16 11.40 -0.20
N SER A 146 -5.32 11.51 -0.87
CA SER A 146 -6.60 11.42 -0.19
C SER A 146 -6.85 10.01 0.38
N HIS A 147 -7.87 9.87 1.23
CA HIS A 147 -8.29 8.55 1.72
C HIS A 147 -8.72 7.64 0.58
N GLU A 148 -9.48 8.18 -0.39
CA GLU A 148 -9.91 7.47 -1.60
C GLU A 148 -8.71 7.01 -2.43
N ASP A 149 -7.75 7.92 -2.66
CA ASP A 149 -6.57 7.61 -3.48
C ASP A 149 -5.72 6.50 -2.85
N ALA A 150 -5.44 6.62 -1.55
CA ALA A 150 -4.68 5.65 -0.80
C ALA A 150 -5.40 4.28 -0.74
N HIS A 151 -6.72 4.28 -0.55
CA HIS A 151 -7.54 3.07 -0.58
C HIS A 151 -7.52 2.39 -1.96
N HIS A 152 -7.68 3.15 -3.05
CA HIS A 152 -7.62 2.60 -4.41
C HIS A 152 -6.29 1.93 -4.72
N LEU A 153 -5.17 2.53 -4.30
CA LEU A 153 -3.84 1.96 -4.50
C LEU A 153 -3.66 0.64 -3.74
N LEU A 154 -4.19 0.50 -2.52
CA LEU A 154 -4.14 -0.75 -1.73
C LEU A 154 -4.94 -1.90 -2.35
N HIS A 155 -6.13 -1.61 -2.89
CA HIS A 155 -6.93 -2.66 -3.55
C HIS A 155 -6.32 -3.09 -4.88
N ARG A 156 -5.58 -2.20 -5.56
CA ARG A 156 -5.05 -2.43 -6.90
C ARG A 156 -3.64 -3.02 -6.94
N TYR A 157 -2.81 -2.77 -5.94
CA TYR A 157 -1.39 -3.14 -5.95
C TYR A 157 -0.99 -3.90 -4.68
N PRO A 158 -0.11 -4.93 -4.77
CA PRO A 158 0.37 -5.65 -3.60
C PRO A 158 1.04 -4.72 -2.58
N ALA A 159 0.86 -5.04 -1.30
CA ALA A 159 1.25 -4.19 -0.18
C ALA A 159 2.76 -3.85 -0.13
N ALA A 160 3.62 -4.86 -0.27
CA ALA A 160 5.07 -4.70 -0.17
C ALA A 160 5.68 -3.75 -1.24
N PRO A 161 5.42 -3.92 -2.56
CA PRO A 161 5.93 -2.97 -3.57
C PRO A 161 5.30 -1.58 -3.43
N LEU A 162 4.05 -1.47 -2.98
CA LEU A 162 3.43 -0.18 -2.70
C LEU A 162 4.11 0.54 -1.51
N LEU A 163 4.43 -0.18 -0.44
CA LEU A 163 5.19 0.36 0.68
C LEU A 163 6.60 0.82 0.24
N ALA A 164 7.28 0.04 -0.59
CA ALA A 164 8.58 0.43 -1.15
C ALA A 164 8.48 1.73 -1.98
N ALA A 165 7.41 1.89 -2.76
CA ALA A 165 7.14 3.12 -3.53
C ALA A 165 6.92 4.34 -2.62
N VAL A 166 6.17 4.15 -1.54
CA VAL A 166 5.94 5.16 -0.49
C VAL A 166 7.23 5.57 0.20
N ILE A 167 8.03 4.60 0.67
CA ILE A 167 9.32 4.87 1.35
C ILE A 167 10.29 5.63 0.42
N SER A 168 10.37 5.22 -0.84
CA SER A 168 11.28 5.85 -1.81
C SER A 168 10.87 7.28 -2.15
N THR A 169 9.57 7.50 -2.36
CA THR A 169 9.01 8.84 -2.60
C THR A 169 9.25 9.76 -1.41
N TYR A 170 9.02 9.27 -0.19
CA TYR A 170 9.28 10.00 1.04
C TYR A 170 10.76 10.37 1.20
N ARG A 171 11.68 9.40 1.02
CA ARG A 171 13.14 9.64 1.06
C ARG A 171 13.60 10.63 -0.01
N ALA A 172 13.06 10.56 -1.23
CA ALA A 172 13.40 11.49 -2.31
C ALA A 172 12.91 12.92 -2.05
N ARG A 173 11.77 13.07 -1.36
CA ARG A 173 11.29 14.38 -0.88
C ARG A 173 12.19 14.97 0.20
N LEU A 174 12.78 14.14 1.07
CA LEU A 174 13.71 14.57 2.12
C LEU A 174 15.15 14.84 1.62
N TRP A 175 15.65 14.04 0.67
CA TRP A 175 17.08 14.01 0.31
C TRP A 175 17.38 14.45 -1.13
N GLY A 176 16.36 14.78 -1.92
CA GLY A 176 16.53 15.24 -3.30
C GLY A 176 16.83 14.11 -4.32
N PRO A 177 17.09 14.46 -5.59
CA PRO A 177 17.04 13.51 -6.69
C PRO A 177 18.20 12.50 -6.67
N ALA A 178 19.37 12.88 -6.14
CA ALA A 178 20.53 11.99 -6.05
C ALA A 178 20.32 10.79 -5.09
N ALA A 179 19.43 10.93 -4.10
CA ALA A 179 19.07 9.83 -3.22
C ALA A 179 18.13 8.83 -3.88
N LEU A 180 17.31 9.26 -4.85
CA LEU A 180 16.37 8.37 -5.53
C LEU A 180 17.07 7.43 -6.53
N SER A 181 18.19 7.83 -7.15
CA SER A 181 19.04 6.89 -7.92
C SER A 181 19.59 5.78 -7.03
N ARG A 182 20.17 6.09 -5.86
CA ARG A 182 20.68 5.06 -4.93
C ARG A 182 19.56 4.14 -4.44
N LEU A 183 18.38 4.69 -4.15
CA LEU A 183 17.19 3.90 -3.83
C LEU A 183 16.71 3.01 -4.98
N HIS A 184 16.84 3.47 -6.22
CA HIS A 184 16.52 2.66 -7.40
C HIS A 184 17.49 1.48 -7.52
N ASP A 185 18.78 1.71 -7.31
CA ASP A 185 19.81 0.67 -7.31
C ASP A 185 19.61 -0.32 -6.13
N GLU A 186 19.35 0.18 -4.91
CA GLU A 186 19.04 -0.60 -3.71
C GLU A 186 17.77 -1.46 -3.87
N LEU A 187 16.70 -0.91 -4.47
CA LEU A 187 15.47 -1.65 -4.71
C LEU A 187 15.57 -2.60 -5.89
N ALA A 188 16.31 -2.27 -6.94
CA ALA A 188 16.62 -3.20 -8.02
C ALA A 188 17.43 -4.39 -7.50
N ALA A 189 18.36 -4.17 -6.56
CA ALA A 189 19.09 -5.23 -5.88
C ALA A 189 18.19 -6.07 -4.94
N ALA A 190 17.34 -5.42 -4.13
CA ALA A 190 16.44 -6.11 -3.20
C ALA A 190 15.25 -6.83 -3.87
N LEU A 191 14.99 -6.54 -5.15
CA LEU A 191 13.94 -7.17 -5.98
C LEU A 191 14.53 -8.01 -7.12
N ALA A 192 15.85 -8.19 -7.17
CA ALA A 192 16.45 -9.24 -7.98
C ALA A 192 15.93 -10.59 -7.47
N PRO A 193 15.57 -11.54 -8.35
CA PRO A 193 15.18 -12.86 -7.90
C PRO A 193 16.39 -13.51 -7.22
N GLU A 194 16.21 -13.97 -5.98
CA GLU A 194 17.16 -14.92 -5.38
C GLU A 194 17.08 -16.24 -6.16
N GLU A 195 17.98 -16.39 -7.14
CA GLU A 195 18.25 -17.68 -7.77
C GLU A 195 18.86 -18.63 -6.73
N GLY A 196 17.99 -19.38 -6.04
CA GLY A 196 18.36 -20.62 -5.37
C GLY A 196 18.72 -20.55 -3.89
N ALA A 197 17.69 -20.43 -3.04
CA ALA A 197 17.75 -20.96 -1.68
C ALA A 197 16.42 -21.63 -1.29
N LEU A 198 16.25 -22.90 -1.69
CA LEU A 198 15.20 -23.76 -1.15
C LEU A 198 15.50 -24.07 0.32
N TYR A 199 14.88 -23.32 1.24
CA TYR A 199 14.83 -23.67 2.67
C TYR A 199 13.39 -23.69 3.17
N CYS A 200 12.75 -24.86 3.05
CA CYS A 200 11.53 -25.17 3.78
C CYS A 200 11.91 -25.56 5.22
N ALA A 201 11.78 -24.62 6.16
CA ALA A 201 11.74 -24.95 7.59
C ALA A 201 10.27 -25.12 8.03
N PRO A 202 9.86 -26.26 8.61
CA PRO A 202 8.50 -26.43 9.10
C PRO A 202 8.25 -25.60 10.37
N LEU A 203 7.13 -24.89 10.40
CA LEU A 203 6.56 -24.32 11.63
C LEU A 203 5.89 -25.44 12.45
N THR A 204 6.69 -26.24 13.15
CA THR A 204 6.21 -27.11 14.23
C THR A 204 6.31 -26.40 15.56
N GLU A 205 5.20 -25.84 16.02
CA GLU A 205 4.94 -25.55 17.43
C GLU A 205 4.15 -26.71 18.10
N PRO A 206 4.10 -26.78 19.44
CA PRO A 206 4.50 -28.00 20.13
C PRO A 206 3.35 -28.92 20.54
N CYS A 207 3.65 -30.22 20.73
CA CYS A 207 2.84 -31.10 21.58
C CYS A 207 3.62 -32.29 22.15
N CYS A 208 3.33 -32.58 23.43
CA CYS A 208 3.44 -33.88 24.09
C CYS A 208 4.82 -34.56 24.18
N ALA A 209 5.58 -34.20 25.22
CA ALA A 209 6.49 -35.14 25.87
C ALA A 209 5.70 -36.23 26.62
N GLY A 210 5.24 -37.25 25.89
CA GLY A 210 4.69 -38.48 26.46
C GLY A 210 5.81 -39.38 26.97
N ALA A 211 5.75 -39.79 28.23
CA ALA A 211 6.75 -40.67 28.85
C ALA A 211 6.64 -42.12 28.35
N PRO A 212 7.75 -42.89 28.36
CA PRO A 212 7.72 -44.34 28.37
C PRO A 212 7.93 -44.92 29.78
N VAL A 213 6.97 -45.74 30.19
CA VAL A 213 7.03 -46.82 31.19
C VAL A 213 6.44 -48.02 30.42
N PRO A 214 6.97 -49.26 30.48
CA PRO A 214 7.67 -49.89 31.60
C PRO A 214 9.16 -50.18 31.42
#